data_AF-A0A9W8CH90-F1
#
_entry.id   AF-A0A9W8CH90-F1
#
_cell.length_a   1.000
_cell.length_b   1.000
_cell.length_c   1.000
_cell.angle_alpha   90.00
_cell.angle_beta   90.00
_cell.angle_gamma   90.00
#
_symmetry.space_group_name_H-M   'P 1'
#
loop_
_entity.id
_entity.type
_entity.pdbx_description
1 polymer ?
#
loop_
_entity_poly.entity_id
_entity_poly.type
_entity_poly.pdbx_seq_one_letter_code
_entity_poly.pdbx_strand_id
1 'polypeptide(L)'
;MTDTEVIDYKTAFNFSFELNKAERLQYGESRITHAMVLTGVHIEDDKTMHWRIENSWGEDYGIKGYLTMTDRWFDEFVYQI
;
A
#
# COMPACT_ATOMS: atom_id res chain seq x y z
N MET A 1 -2.02 -8.70 1.06
CA MET A 1 -1.77 -7.57 1.99
C MET A 1 -0.82 -6.62 1.29
N THR A 2 -1.11 -5.32 1.31
CA THR A 2 -0.22 -4.29 0.75
C THR A 2 0.54 -3.62 1.89
N ASP A 3 1.84 -3.89 1.94
CA ASP A 3 2.75 -3.46 3.01
C ASP A 3 4.12 -3.19 2.39
N THR A 4 4.76 -2.09 2.79
CA THR A 4 6.12 -1.70 2.36
C THR A 4 7.18 -2.71 2.78
N GLU A 5 6.93 -3.48 3.85
CA GLU A 5 7.91 -4.40 4.44
C GLU A 5 7.57 -5.88 4.21
N VAL A 6 6.64 -6.19 3.30
CA VAL A 6 6.24 -7.58 3.00
C VAL A 6 7.38 -8.40 2.39
N ILE A 7 8.36 -7.75 1.76
CA ILE A 7 9.58 -8.38 1.24
C ILE A 7 10.80 -7.70 1.87
N ASP A 8 11.68 -8.48 2.50
CA ASP A 8 12.94 -8.01 3.07
C ASP A 8 14.07 -7.99 2.00
N TYR A 9 14.04 -6.97 1.14
CA TYR A 9 15.06 -6.75 0.11
C TYR A 9 16.46 -6.50 0.69
N LYS A 10 16.53 -5.90 1.89
CA LYS A 10 17.79 -5.55 2.53
C LYS A 10 18.57 -6.79 2.91
N THR A 11 17.91 -7.76 3.56
CA THR A 11 18.55 -9.04 3.89
C THR A 11 18.84 -9.86 2.64
N ALA A 12 17.93 -9.85 1.68
CA ALA A 12 18.08 -10.67 0.47
C ALA A 12 19.21 -10.20 -0.47
N PHE A 13 19.40 -8.88 -0.62
CA PHE A 13 20.28 -8.32 -1.64
C PHE A 13 21.27 -7.26 -1.13
N ASN A 14 21.29 -6.96 0.17
CA ASN A 14 22.10 -5.90 0.77
C ASN A 14 21.91 -4.54 0.07
N PHE A 15 20.65 -4.22 -0.25
CA PHE A 15 20.26 -3.02 -0.99
C PHE A 15 19.01 -2.39 -0.35
N SER A 16 18.90 -1.06 -0.43
CA SER A 16 17.74 -0.27 0.00
C SER A 16 17.32 0.73 -1.07
N PHE A 17 16.01 0.99 -1.15
CA PHE A 17 15.46 2.05 -1.97
C PHE A 17 15.54 3.38 -1.21
N GLU A 18 16.14 4.40 -1.82
CA GLU A 18 16.44 5.67 -1.15
C GLU A 18 15.51 6.83 -1.58
N LEU A 19 14.70 6.64 -2.62
CA LEU A 19 13.83 7.70 -3.14
C LEU A 19 12.63 7.94 -2.24
N ASN A 20 12.41 9.20 -1.87
CA ASN A 20 11.18 9.61 -1.17
C ASN A 20 9.98 9.68 -2.14
N LYS A 21 8.75 9.81 -1.62
CA LYS A 21 7.51 9.81 -2.42
C LYS A 21 7.51 10.86 -3.54
N ALA A 22 8.01 12.06 -3.28
CA ALA A 22 8.05 13.12 -4.28
C ALA A 22 9.06 12.81 -5.40
N GLU A 23 10.24 12.30 -5.04
CA GLU A 23 11.26 11.87 -6.00
C GLU A 23 10.76 10.71 -6.85
N ARG A 24 10.08 9.71 -6.25
CA ARG A 24 9.50 8.60 -6.99
C ARG A 24 8.48 9.08 -8.04
N LEU A 25 7.69 10.10 -7.74
CA LEU A 25 6.79 10.72 -8.70
C LEU A 25 7.54 11.49 -9.80
N GLN A 26 8.56 12.28 -9.43
CA GLN A 26 9.32 13.11 -10.38
C GLN A 26 10.16 12.28 -11.36
N TYR A 27 10.82 11.23 -10.87
CA TYR A 27 11.63 10.33 -11.69
C TYR A 27 10.80 9.24 -12.39
N GLY A 28 9.48 9.23 -12.19
CA GLY A 28 8.55 8.30 -12.84
C GLY A 28 8.63 6.85 -12.33
N GLU A 29 9.22 6.64 -11.14
CA GLU A 29 9.24 5.35 -10.46
C GLU A 29 7.85 4.97 -9.94
N SER A 30 7.08 5.96 -9.47
CA SER A 30 5.71 5.75 -8.98
C SER A 30 4.71 6.74 -9.58
N ARG A 31 3.46 6.29 -9.73
CA ARG A 31 2.31 7.06 -10.26
C ARG A 31 1.01 6.36 -9.91
N ILE A 32 -0.12 7.06 -10.10
CA ILE A 32 -1.46 6.45 -10.01
C ILE A 32 -1.62 5.43 -11.14
N THR A 33 -1.97 4.19 -10.80
CA THR A 33 -2.13 3.10 -11.77
C THR A 33 -3.48 2.38 -11.68
N HIS A 34 -4.12 2.39 -10.52
CA HIS A 34 -5.34 1.62 -10.26
C HIS A 34 -6.24 2.36 -9.28
N ALA A 35 -7.56 2.22 -9.44
CA ALA A 35 -8.57 2.76 -8.54
C ALA A 35 -9.24 1.62 -7.77
N MET A 36 -9.43 1.80 -6.46
CA MET A 36 -10.06 0.85 -5.54
C MET A 36 -10.88 1.61 -4.50
N VAL A 37 -11.66 0.92 -3.67
CA VAL A 37 -12.56 1.56 -2.69
C VAL A 37 -12.11 1.27 -1.26
N LEU A 38 -11.94 2.31 -0.45
CA LEU A 38 -11.74 2.18 0.99
C LEU A 38 -13.09 1.85 1.65
N THR A 39 -13.17 0.72 2.34
CA THR A 39 -14.43 0.22 2.96
C THR A 39 -14.34 0.03 4.47
N GLY A 40 -13.20 0.36 5.09
CA GLY A 40 -13.01 0.29 6.53
C GLY A 40 -11.59 0.69 6.96
N VAL A 41 -11.44 0.99 8.24
CA VAL A 41 -10.17 1.36 8.87
C VAL A 41 -10.08 0.69 10.25
N HIS A 42 -8.88 0.20 10.59
CA HIS A 42 -8.54 -0.31 11.91
C HIS A 42 -7.69 0.74 12.64
N ILE A 43 -8.15 1.17 13.81
CA ILE A 43 -7.52 2.21 14.62
C ILE A 43 -7.16 1.62 15.98
N GLU A 44 -5.92 1.83 16.41
CA GLU A 44 -5.42 1.50 17.75
C GLU A 44 -4.74 2.73 18.35
N ASP A 45 -5.04 3.06 19.61
CA ASP A 45 -4.47 4.24 20.31
C ASP A 45 -4.52 5.54 19.49
N ASP A 46 -5.67 5.80 18.86
CA ASP A 46 -5.92 6.94 17.95
C ASP A 46 -5.00 7.01 16.72
N LYS A 47 -4.34 5.91 16.37
CA LYS A 47 -3.52 5.77 15.17
C LYS A 47 -4.15 4.80 14.19
N THR A 48 -4.17 5.18 12.91
CA THR A 48 -4.55 4.26 11.85
C THR A 48 -3.47 3.19 11.71
N MET A 49 -3.89 1.93 11.73
CA MET A 49 -2.98 0.79 11.58
C MET A 49 -3.14 0.18 10.20
N HIS A 50 -4.41 -0.06 9.81
CA HIS A 50 -4.74 -0.73 8.56
C HIS A 50 -6.00 -0.18 7.91
N TRP A 51 -6.03 -0.29 6.58
CA TRP A 51 -7.16 0.04 5.73
C TRP A 51 -7.72 -1.24 5.11
N ARG A 52 -9.05 -1.36 5.06
CA ARG A 52 -9.73 -2.38 4.27
C ARG A 52 -10.09 -1.82 2.92
N ILE A 53 -9.70 -2.52 1.87
CA ILE A 53 -9.87 -2.12 0.47
C ILE A 53 -10.76 -3.16 -0.22
N GLU A 54 -11.76 -2.70 -0.98
CA GLU A 54 -12.47 -3.51 -1.96
C GLU A 54 -11.82 -3.34 -3.34
N ASN A 55 -11.53 -4.46 -4.00
CA ASN A 55 -10.96 -4.49 -5.34
C ASN A 55 -11.95 -5.09 -6.35
N SER A 56 -11.76 -4.83 -7.64
CA SER A 56 -12.65 -5.22 -8.72
C SER A 56 -12.21 -6.49 -9.47
N TRP A 57 -11.42 -7.36 -8.82
CA TRP A 57 -10.86 -8.58 -9.44
C TRP A 57 -11.63 -9.86 -9.10
N GLY A 58 -12.86 -9.72 -8.61
CA GLY A 58 -13.70 -10.85 -8.20
C GLY A 58 -13.37 -11.41 -6.82
N GLU A 59 -14.21 -12.32 -6.33
CA GLU A 59 -14.11 -12.86 -4.97
C GLU A 59 -12.93 -13.81 -4.75
N ASP A 60 -12.41 -14.42 -5.83
CA ASP A 60 -11.29 -15.37 -5.78
C ASP A 60 -9.95 -14.69 -5.45
N TYR A 61 -9.88 -13.36 -5.56
CA TYR A 61 -8.68 -12.60 -5.23
C TYR A 61 -8.74 -11.99 -3.82
N GLY A 62 -7.63 -12.07 -3.08
CA GLY A 62 -7.57 -11.56 -1.72
C GLY A 62 -8.44 -12.38 -0.75
N ILE A 63 -9.14 -11.70 0.15
CA ILE A 63 -10.13 -12.31 1.04
C ILE A 63 -11.52 -11.92 0.55
N LYS A 64 -12.12 -12.75 -0.30
CA LYS A 64 -13.44 -12.48 -0.92
C LYS A 64 -13.50 -11.13 -1.65
N GLY A 65 -12.47 -10.79 -2.42
CA GLY A 65 -12.35 -9.52 -3.13
C GLY A 65 -11.78 -8.36 -2.30
N TYR A 66 -11.53 -8.57 -1.00
CA TYR A 66 -10.97 -7.54 -0.12
C TYR A 66 -9.47 -7.71 0.11
N LEU A 67 -8.80 -6.58 0.27
CA LEU A 67 -7.40 -6.47 0.63
C LEU A 67 -7.25 -5.68 1.93
N THR A 68 -6.14 -5.92 2.63
CA THR A 68 -5.70 -5.13 3.78
C THR A 68 -4.42 -4.40 3.42
N MET A 69 -4.37 -3.13 3.79
CA MET A 69 -3.25 -2.22 3.52
C MET A 69 -2.74 -1.59 4.82
N THR A 70 -1.43 -1.53 5.01
CA THR A 70 -0.85 -0.81 6.15
C THR A 70 -0.95 0.70 5.95
N ASP A 71 -1.01 1.45 7.05
CA ASP A 71 -1.02 2.91 7.00
C ASP A 71 0.22 3.49 6.30
N ARG A 72 1.39 2.87 6.54
CA ARG A 72 2.63 3.23 5.84
C ARG A 72 2.55 3.02 4.33
N TRP A 73 1.85 1.98 3.85
CA TRP A 73 1.67 1.80 2.41
C TRP A 73 0.75 2.87 1.84
N PHE A 74 -0.31 3.24 2.57
CA PHE A 74 -1.18 4.36 2.20
C PHE A 74 -0.36 5.65 2.03
N ASP A 75 0.47 5.98 3.01
CA ASP A 75 1.35 7.15 2.98
C ASP A 75 2.29 7.16 1.79
N GLU A 76 2.85 6.00 1.39
CA GLU A 76 3.87 5.94 0.34
C GLU A 76 3.30 5.84 -1.08
N PHE A 77 2.12 5.24 -1.26
CA PHE A 77 1.63 4.84 -2.61
C PHE A 77 0.18 5.24 -2.94
N VAL A 78 -0.60 5.77 -2.00
CA VAL A 78 -1.91 6.37 -2.32
C VAL A 78 -1.72 7.86 -2.62
N TYR A 79 -2.28 8.33 -3.73
CA TYR A 79 -2.10 9.71 -4.22
C TYR A 79 -3.38 10.53 -4.22
N GLN A 80 -4.54 9.88 -4.20
CA GLN A 80 -5.85 10.53 -4.29
C GLN A 80 -6.88 9.73 -3.48
N ILE A 81 -7.80 10.47 -2.86
CA ILE A 81 -9.02 9.96 -2.22
C ILE A 81 -10.26 10.50 -2.95
#